data_AF-A0A1J5QEJ2-F1
#
_entry.id   AF-A0A1J5QEJ2-F1
#
_cell.length_a   1.000
_cell.length_b   1.000
_cell.length_c   1.000
_cell.angle_alpha   90.00
_cell.angle_beta   90.00
_cell.angle_gamma   90.00
#
_symmetry.space_group_name_H-M   'P 1'
#
loop_
_entity.id
_entity.type
_entity.pdbx_description
1 polymer ?
#
loop_
_entity_poly.entity_id
_entity_poly.type
_entity_poly.pdbx_seq_one_letter_code
_entity_poly.pdbx_strand_id
1 'polypeptide(L)' 'MELGKLVRMANQIGEFFAAEPDVDAAQFGIAEHLRKFWAPSMRRELLDALDRPGEAEVLAPLVRDALQRHRDALQPRQAA' A
#
# COMPACT_ATOMS: atom_id res chain seq x y z
N MET A 1 9.79 -8.52 -6.06
CA MET A 1 9.96 -7.71 -7.29
C MET A 1 11.17 -6.82 -7.01
N GLU A 2 11.43 -5.72 -7.69
CA GLU A 2 12.30 -4.69 -7.09
C GLU A 2 11.41 -3.76 -6.26
N LEU A 3 11.73 -3.54 -5.00
CA LEU A 3 10.90 -2.74 -4.09
C LEU A 3 10.62 -1.33 -4.63
N GLY A 4 11.61 -0.68 -5.25
CA GLY A 4 11.42 0.64 -5.85
C GLY A 4 10.31 0.68 -6.91
N LYS A 5 10.15 -0.41 -7.67
CA LYS A 5 9.05 -0.56 -8.63
C LYS A 5 7.70 -0.74 -7.94
N LEU A 6 7.64 -1.50 -6.84
CA LEU A 6 6.41 -1.64 -6.05
C LEU A 6 5.97 -0.31 -5.46
N VAL A 7 6.89 0.44 -4.86
CA VAL A 7 6.61 1.77 -4.29
C VAL A 7 6.10 2.71 -5.38
N ARG A 8 6.74 2.74 -6.56
CA ARG A 8 6.27 3.53 -7.70
C ARG A 8 4.84 3.17 -8.10
N MET A 9 4.54 1.88 -8.25
CA MET A 9 3.20 1.42 -8.60
C MET A 9 2.17 1.78 -7.53
N ALA A 10 2.52 1.63 -6.25
CA ALA A 10 1.64 2.00 -5.13
C ALA A 10 1.34 3.51 -5.14
N ASN A 11 2.34 4.35 -5.41
CA ASN A 11 2.16 5.80 -5.54
C ASN A 11 1.26 6.18 -6.72
N GLN A 12 1.36 5.49 -7.86
CA GLN A 12 0.46 5.70 -9.01
C GLN A 12 -0.99 5.33 -8.68
N ILE A 13 -1.22 4.29 -7.89
CA ILE A 13 -2.55 3.95 -7.38
C ILE A 13 -3.04 5.07 -6.44
N GLY A 14 -2.17 5.57 -5.55
CA GLY A 14 -2.49 6.70 -4.68
C GLY A 14 -2.88 7.96 -5.44
N GLU A 15 -2.18 8.29 -6.52
CA GLU A 15 -2.49 9.43 -7.39
C GLU A 15 -3.88 9.30 -8.03
N PHE A 16 -4.27 8.10 -8.45
CA PHE A 16 -5.62 7.84 -8.96
C PHE A 16 -6.69 8.10 -7.89
N PHE A 17 -6.48 7.63 -6.66
CA PHE A 17 -7.42 7.84 -5.56
C PHE A 17 -7.35 9.24 -4.94
N ALA A 18 -6.35 10.06 -5.25
CA ALA A 18 -6.25 11.43 -4.76
C ALA A 18 -7.36 12.36 -5.30
N ALA A 19 -8.09 11.94 -6.33
CA ALA A 19 -9.28 12.64 -6.83
C ALA A 19 -10.52 12.42 -5.94
N GLU A 20 -10.50 11.44 -5.02
CA GLU A 20 -11.58 11.21 -4.06
C GLU A 20 -11.48 12.24 -2.91
N PRO A 21 -12.49 13.12 -2.72
CA PRO A 21 -12.47 14.13 -1.67
C PRO A 21 -12.51 13.56 -0.24
N ASP A 22 -13.09 12.37 -0.06
CA ASP A 22 -13.07 11.69 1.24
C ASP A 22 -11.77 10.89 1.41
N VAL A 23 -10.91 11.36 2.32
CA VAL A 23 -9.61 10.74 2.61
C VAL A 23 -9.77 9.31 3.13
N ASP A 24 -10.78 9.03 3.96
CA ASP A 24 -11.02 7.68 4.48
C ASP A 24 -11.45 6.73 3.34
N ALA A 25 -12.31 7.22 2.43
CA ALA A 25 -12.74 6.47 1.26
C ALA A 25 -11.57 6.21 0.29
N ALA A 26 -10.71 7.22 0.06
CA ALA A 26 -9.52 7.10 -0.77
C ALA A 26 -8.55 6.05 -0.21
N GLN A 27 -8.26 6.11 1.10
CA GLN A 27 -7.38 5.16 1.78
C GLN A 27 -7.92 3.72 1.71
N PHE A 28 -9.23 3.55 1.96
CA PHE A 28 -9.87 2.26 1.83
C PHE A 28 -9.80 1.73 0.38
N GLY A 29 -10.04 2.58 -0.60
CA GLY A 29 -9.94 2.26 -2.02
C GLY A 29 -8.56 1.76 -2.43
N ILE A 30 -7.51 2.44 -1.96
CA ILE A 30 -6.11 2.02 -2.17
C ILE A 30 -5.89 0.62 -1.57
N ALA A 31 -6.25 0.41 -0.30
CA ALA A 31 -6.04 -0.86 0.38
C ALA A 31 -6.80 -2.02 -0.31
N GLU A 32 -8.06 -1.80 -0.69
CA GLU A 32 -8.85 -2.81 -1.42
C GLU A 32 -8.27 -3.13 -2.80
N HIS A 33 -7.78 -2.11 -3.52
CA HIS A 33 -7.13 -2.30 -4.81
C HIS A 33 -5.89 -3.18 -4.68
N LEU A 34 -5.00 -2.85 -3.73
CA LEU A 34 -3.80 -3.64 -3.46
C LEU A 34 -4.18 -5.07 -3.06
N ARG A 35 -5.16 -5.26 -2.18
CA ARG A 35 -5.61 -6.59 -1.74
C ARG A 35 -6.12 -7.46 -2.89
N LYS A 36 -6.90 -6.87 -3.81
CA LYS A 36 -7.54 -7.58 -4.93
C LYS A 36 -6.57 -7.90 -6.06
N PHE A 37 -5.69 -6.97 -6.40
CA PHE A 37 -4.88 -7.07 -7.63
C PHE A 37 -3.42 -7.45 -7.39
N TRP A 38 -2.90 -7.30 -6.17
CA TRP A 38 -1.52 -7.66 -5.87
C TRP A 38 -1.40 -9.05 -5.27
N ALA A 39 -0.38 -9.76 -5.73
CA ALA A 39 0.00 -11.04 -5.15
C ALA A 39 0.33 -10.90 -3.65
N PRO A 40 0.05 -11.93 -2.83
CA PRO A 40 0.39 -11.95 -1.41
C PRO A 40 1.84 -11.52 -1.10
N SER A 41 2.81 -11.97 -1.90
CA SER A 41 4.23 -11.63 -1.73
C SER A 41 4.51 -10.15 -1.91
N MET A 42 3.90 -9.50 -2.91
CA MET A 42 4.06 -8.06 -3.17
C MET A 42 3.51 -7.22 -2.01
N ARG A 43 2.36 -7.61 -1.45
CA ARG A 43 1.78 -6.94 -0.29
C ARG A 43 2.68 -7.06 0.94
N ARG A 44 3.23 -8.24 1.17
CA ARG A 44 4.22 -8.47 2.24
C ARG A 44 5.45 -7.59 2.06
N GLU A 45 6.04 -7.58 0.86
CA GLU A 45 7.22 -6.77 0.53
C GLU A 45 6.97 -5.27 0.76
N LEU A 46 5.79 -4.77 0.39
CA LEU A 46 5.40 -3.38 0.62
C LEU A 46 5.18 -3.05 2.10
N LEU A 47 4.56 -3.97 2.86
CA LEU A 47 4.35 -3.78 4.29
C LEU A 47 5.68 -3.84 5.07
N ASP A 48 6.60 -4.72 4.69
CA ASP A 48 7.93 -4.80 5.30
C ASP A 48 8.73 -3.51 5.05
N ALA A 49 8.55 -2.87 3.89
CA ALA A 49 9.17 -1.58 3.58
C ALA A 49 8.64 -0.42 4.45
N LEU A 50 7.42 -0.50 4.97
CA LEU A 50 6.89 0.51 5.91
C LEU A 50 7.61 0.49 7.26
N ASP A 51 8.08 -0.68 7.68
CA ASP A 51 8.78 -0.85 8.95
C ASP A 51 10.27 -0.48 8.83
N ARG A 52 10.77 -0.25 7.60
CA ARG A 52 12.16 0.12 7.35
C ARG A 52 12.34 1.64 7.32
N PRO A 53 13.26 2.20 8.12
CA PRO A 53 13.55 3.63 8.09
C PRO A 53 14.00 4.09 6.70
N GLY A 54 13.46 5.20 6.21
CA GLY A 54 13.83 5.80 4.91
C GLY A 54 13.14 5.20 3.67
N GLU A 55 12.76 3.91 3.69
CA GLU A 55 12.02 3.30 2.56
C GLU A 55 10.56 3.77 2.53
N ALA A 56 9.93 3.93 3.70
CA ALA A 56 8.59 4.47 3.83
C ALA A 56 8.48 5.93 3.35
N GLU A 57 9.58 6.70 3.37
CA GLU A 57 9.61 8.11 2.95
C GLU A 57 9.34 8.28 1.46
N VAL A 58 9.64 7.24 0.66
CA VAL A 58 9.41 7.21 -0.79
C VAL A 58 7.92 6.95 -1.13
N LEU A 59 7.13 6.45 -0.17
CA LEU A 59 5.69 6.31 -0.32
C LEU A 59 4.99 7.65 -0.12
N ALA A 60 4.08 7.96 -1.03
CA ALA A 60 3.21 9.13 -0.93
C ALA A 60 2.41 9.07 0.40
N PRO A 61 2.14 10.21 1.08
CA PRO A 61 1.47 10.22 2.38
C PRO A 61 0.14 9.46 2.38
N LEU A 62 -0.71 9.69 1.37
CA LEU A 62 -2.00 9.01 1.24
C LEU A 62 -1.85 7.48 1.17
N VAL A 63 -0.84 6.99 0.46
CA VAL A 63 -0.57 5.55 0.34
C VAL A 63 -0.02 5.00 1.64
N ARG A 64 0.93 5.70 2.26
CA ARG A 64 1.51 5.29 3.55
C ARG A 64 0.42 5.16 4.61
N ASP A 65 -0.44 6.16 4.72
CA ASP A 65 -1.53 6.17 5.70
C ASP A 65 -2.55 5.06 5.42
N ALA A 66 -2.89 4.83 4.15
CA ALA A 66 -3.76 3.72 3.76
C ALA A 66 -3.17 2.36 4.17
N LEU A 67 -1.88 2.15 3.93
CA LEU A 67 -1.21 0.90 4.28
C LEU A 67 -1.12 0.70 5.80
N GLN A 68 -0.86 1.77 6.56
CA GLN A 68 -0.82 1.73 8.01
C GLN A 68 -2.21 1.46 8.62
N ARG A 69 -3.25 2.16 8.13
CA ARG A 69 -4.63 2.03 8.62
C ARG A 69 -5.25 0.68 8.29
N HIS A 70 -4.91 0.10 7.14
CA HIS A 70 -5.49 -1.16 6.64
C HIS A 70 -4.49 -2.32 6.64
N ARG A 71 -3.45 -2.25 7.49
CA ARG A 71 -2.37 -3.25 7.56
C ARG A 71 -2.89 -4.67 7.70
N ASP A 72 -3.84 -4.90 8.61
CA ASP A 72 -4.40 -6.23 8.87
C ASP A 72 -5.13 -6.81 7.66
N ALA A 73 -5.82 -5.97 6.88
CA ALA A 73 -6.53 -6.39 5.67
C ALA A 73 -5.56 -6.73 4.52
N LEU A 74 -4.38 -6.09 4.51
CA LEU A 74 -3.34 -6.30 3.51
C LEU A 74 -2.41 -7.44 3.85
N GLN A 75 -2.26 -7.79 5.14
CA GLN A 75 -1.48 -8.94 5.58
C GLN A 75 -2.05 -10.22 4.96
N PRO A 76 -1.27 -10.90 4.09
CA PRO A 76 -1.74 -12.16 3.54
C PRO A 76 -1.65 -13.22 4.63
N ARG A 77 -2.78 -13.90 4.87
CA ARG A 77 -2.88 -15.02 5.82
C ARG A 77 -1.67 -15.94 5.62
N GLN A 78 -0.88 -16.11 6.68
CA GLN A 78 0.27 -17.01 6.62
C GLN A 78 -0.27 -18.41 6.29
N ALA A 79 0.19 -18.97 5.18
CA ALA A 79 0.08 -20.41 4.97
C ALA A 79 1.06 -21.04 5.96
N ALA A 80 0.53 -21.86 6.87
CA ALA A 80 1.30 -22.65 7.83
C ALA A 80 2.19 -23.67 7.11
#